data_AF-A0A959SYS7-F1
#
_entry.id   AF-A0A959SYS7-F1
#
_cell.length_a   1.000
_cell.length_b   1.000
_cell.length_c   1.000
_cell.angle_alpha   90.00
_cell.angle_beta   90.00
_cell.angle_gamma   90.00
#
_symmetry.space_group_name_H-M   'P 1'
#
loop_
_entity.id
_entity.type
_entity.pdbx_description
1 polymer ?
#
loop_
_entity_poly.entity_id
_entity_poly.type
_entity_poly.pdbx_seq_one_letter_code
_entity_poly.pdbx_strand_id
1 'polypeptide(L)'
;MKSICFFVVVSSFLIASCNNNAADPAKNADSTDIDVTAEKAAIDESKQELEKMIPLSSEELIKVLPEKLLGAEKIDADVSKVNGAGLAAVSYAVNDTATIVLNIYDCAGPEGSGIYNMQYKSMLGYEVDNEDEYIKAVTINGQKGFEQCDKTANECIITWFSGNRYLISLRGENTGVEMLKEAANSLKL
;
A
#
# COMPACT_ATOMS: atom_id res chain seq x y z
N MET A 1 9.41 -75.43 -21.24
CA MET A 1 9.74 -75.32 -19.80
C MET A 1 9.59 -73.83 -19.45
N LYS A 2 8.51 -73.43 -18.77
CA LYS A 2 8.37 -73.32 -17.30
C LYS A 2 9.38 -72.30 -16.73
N SER A 3 9.05 -71.21 -16.03
CA SER A 3 7.84 -70.76 -15.35
C SER A 3 7.95 -69.25 -15.05
N ILE A 4 6.80 -68.61 -14.86
CA ILE A 4 6.60 -67.34 -14.14
C ILE A 4 7.11 -67.50 -12.70
N CYS A 5 7.83 -66.49 -12.17
CA CYS A 5 7.98 -66.28 -10.73
C CYS A 5 7.83 -64.79 -10.39
N PHE A 6 6.66 -64.49 -9.86
CA PHE A 6 6.27 -63.34 -9.08
C PHE A 6 7.09 -63.36 -7.76
N PHE A 7 7.72 -62.26 -7.36
CA PHE A 7 8.19 -62.09 -5.99
C PHE A 7 7.77 -60.72 -5.47
N VAL A 8 6.67 -60.74 -4.72
CA VAL A 8 6.23 -59.69 -3.81
C VAL A 8 7.09 -59.80 -2.56
N VAL A 9 7.78 -58.72 -2.17
CA VAL A 9 8.33 -58.56 -0.82
C VAL A 9 7.66 -57.36 -0.19
N VAL A 10 6.91 -57.66 0.87
CA VAL A 10 6.14 -56.76 1.71
C VAL A 10 7.00 -56.32 2.90
N SER A 11 6.93 -55.02 3.19
CA SER A 11 7.07 -54.34 4.49
C SER A 11 8.40 -54.38 5.24
N SER A 12 8.92 -53.18 5.53
CA SER A 12 9.25 -52.75 6.89
C SER A 12 9.25 -51.22 6.96
N PHE A 13 8.16 -50.70 7.53
CA PHE A 13 8.07 -49.34 8.06
C PHE A 13 8.86 -49.23 9.37
N LEU A 14 9.20 -47.97 9.70
CA LEU A 14 9.66 -47.42 10.99
C LEU A 14 11.17 -47.28 11.17
N ILE A 15 11.65 -46.06 10.94
CA ILE A 15 12.40 -45.36 11.98
C ILE A 15 11.89 -43.92 12.07
N ALA A 16 11.23 -43.65 13.20
CA ALA A 16 10.98 -42.31 13.69
C ALA A 16 12.29 -41.73 14.24
N SER A 17 12.61 -40.49 13.85
CA SER A 17 13.46 -39.61 14.63
C SER A 17 12.78 -38.24 14.67
N CYS A 18 12.08 -37.98 15.76
CA CYS A 18 11.82 -36.63 16.22
C CYS A 18 13.15 -36.10 16.80
N ASN A 19 13.71 -35.06 16.19
CA ASN A 19 14.54 -34.14 16.94
C ASN A 19 13.96 -32.73 16.78
N ASN A 20 13.69 -32.13 17.93
CA ASN A 20 13.08 -30.82 18.11
C ASN A 20 13.92 -29.74 17.41
N ASN A 21 13.32 -29.13 16.39
CA ASN A 21 13.16 -27.69 16.27
C ASN A 21 12.17 -27.51 15.12
N ALA A 22 10.88 -27.56 15.47
CA ALA A 22 9.87 -27.01 14.59
C ALA A 22 10.24 -25.54 14.43
N ALA A 23 10.76 -25.18 13.27
CA ALA A 23 10.69 -23.80 12.81
C ALA A 23 9.21 -23.43 12.89
N ASP A 24 8.91 -22.49 13.77
CA ASP A 24 7.59 -21.88 13.87
C ASP A 24 7.12 -21.57 12.45
N PRO A 25 5.94 -22.04 12.01
CA PRO A 25 5.31 -21.42 10.86
C PRO A 25 5.10 -19.97 11.29
N ALA A 26 5.81 -19.05 10.67
CA ALA A 26 5.63 -17.63 10.86
C ALA A 26 4.13 -17.31 10.68
N LYS A 27 3.41 -17.24 11.80
CA LYS A 27 2.16 -16.51 11.90
C LYS A 27 2.57 -15.04 11.94
N ASN A 28 2.82 -14.46 10.78
CA ASN A 28 2.63 -13.02 10.64
C ASN A 28 1.19 -12.81 10.19
N ALA A 29 0.36 -12.54 11.20
CA ALA A 29 -0.92 -11.92 11.02
C ALA A 29 -0.70 -10.49 10.52
N ASP A 30 -1.07 -10.21 9.27
CA ASP A 30 -1.99 -9.14 8.90
C ASP A 30 -2.26 -9.20 7.38
N SER A 31 -2.79 -10.32 6.90
CA SER A 31 -3.51 -10.32 5.62
C SER A 31 -4.96 -10.03 5.97
N THR A 32 -5.37 -8.77 5.95
CA THR A 32 -6.80 -8.45 6.03
C THR A 32 -7.48 -9.17 4.87
N ASP A 33 -8.33 -10.15 5.17
CA ASP A 33 -9.12 -10.86 4.16
C ASP A 33 -10.03 -9.83 3.46
N ILE A 34 -9.63 -9.36 2.28
CA ILE A 34 -10.34 -8.31 1.56
C ILE A 34 -11.49 -8.97 0.80
N ASP A 35 -12.74 -8.65 1.17
CA ASP A 35 -13.87 -8.87 0.26
C ASP A 35 -13.76 -7.88 -0.90
N VAL A 36 -13.05 -8.30 -1.95
CA VAL A 36 -12.80 -7.51 -3.16
C VAL A 36 -14.11 -7.05 -3.82
N THR A 37 -15.20 -7.81 -3.66
CA THR A 37 -16.49 -7.44 -4.26
C THR A 37 -17.13 -6.28 -3.50
N ALA A 38 -17.19 -6.38 -2.17
CA ALA A 38 -17.70 -5.31 -1.33
C ALA A 38 -16.88 -4.02 -1.46
N GLU A 39 -15.54 -4.13 -1.50
CA GLU A 39 -14.66 -2.97 -1.67
C GLU A 39 -14.84 -2.31 -3.05
N LYS A 40 -14.99 -3.09 -4.12
CA LYS A 40 -15.26 -2.51 -5.45
C LYS A 40 -16.55 -1.70 -5.47
N ALA A 41 -17.61 -2.18 -4.80
CA ALA A 41 -18.87 -1.45 -4.67
C ALA A 41 -18.69 -0.16 -3.86
N ALA A 42 -17.99 -0.20 -2.72
CA ALA A 42 -17.70 0.98 -1.91
C ALA A 42 -16.89 2.04 -2.67
N ILE A 43 -15.94 1.62 -3.51
CA ILE A 43 -15.20 2.53 -4.39
C ILE A 43 -16.12 3.16 -5.44
N ASP A 44 -17.03 2.39 -6.04
CA ASP A 44 -17.99 2.93 -7.01
C ASP A 44 -18.95 3.95 -6.39
N GLU A 45 -19.42 3.71 -5.17
CA GLU A 45 -20.22 4.67 -4.41
C GLU A 45 -19.43 5.95 -4.11
N SER A 46 -18.21 5.80 -3.55
CA SER A 46 -17.32 6.92 -3.26
C SER A 46 -17.00 7.73 -4.52
N LYS A 47 -16.77 7.08 -5.66
CA LYS A 47 -16.57 7.74 -6.96
C LYS A 47 -17.75 8.62 -7.32
N GLN A 48 -18.98 8.13 -7.21
CA GLN A 48 -20.18 8.92 -7.54
C GLN A 48 -20.38 10.13 -6.62
N GLU A 49 -19.95 10.04 -5.36
CA GLU A 49 -19.97 11.17 -4.44
C GLU A 49 -18.89 12.20 -4.80
N LEU A 50 -17.67 11.73 -5.01
CA LEU A 50 -16.52 12.53 -5.43
C LEU A 50 -16.78 13.28 -6.75
N GLU A 51 -17.40 12.64 -7.74
CA GLU A 51 -17.76 13.25 -9.04
C GLU A 51 -18.60 14.52 -8.91
N LYS A 52 -19.41 14.61 -7.85
CA LYS A 52 -20.31 15.75 -7.58
C LYS A 52 -19.65 16.85 -6.77
N MET A 53 -18.48 16.58 -6.18
CA MET A 53 -17.73 17.57 -5.41
C MET A 53 -17.02 18.55 -6.34
N ILE A 54 -16.89 19.79 -5.88
CA ILE A 54 -16.12 20.82 -6.58
C ILE A 54 -14.62 20.57 -6.31
N PRO A 55 -13.79 20.42 -7.35
CA PRO A 55 -12.34 20.35 -7.20
C PRO A 55 -11.77 21.59 -6.52
N LEU A 56 -10.77 21.41 -5.67
CA LEU A 56 -10.00 22.48 -5.06
C LEU A 56 -9.26 23.24 -6.16
N SER A 57 -9.18 24.55 -5.97
CA SER A 57 -8.19 25.37 -6.67
C SER A 57 -6.77 24.98 -6.24
N SER A 58 -5.76 25.33 -7.05
CA SER A 58 -4.36 25.08 -6.68
C SER A 58 -3.96 25.74 -5.36
N GLU A 59 -4.51 26.92 -5.06
CA GLU A 59 -4.28 27.65 -3.81
C GLU A 59 -4.95 27.00 -2.58
N GLU A 60 -6.03 26.26 -2.78
CA GLU A 60 -6.65 25.48 -1.71
C GLU A 60 -5.91 24.16 -1.50
N LEU A 61 -5.51 23.50 -2.59
CA LEU A 61 -4.82 22.22 -2.52
C LEU A 61 -3.42 22.33 -1.88
N ILE A 62 -2.67 23.40 -2.16
CA ILE A 62 -1.37 23.65 -1.51
C ILE A 62 -1.51 23.80 0.03
N LYS A 63 -2.65 24.34 0.51
CA LYS A 63 -2.92 24.53 1.94
C LYS A 63 -3.24 23.23 2.67
N VAL A 64 -3.57 22.16 1.94
CA VAL A 64 -3.78 20.83 2.50
C VAL A 64 -2.46 20.19 2.94
N LEU A 65 -1.33 20.59 2.33
CA LEU A 65 -0.03 20.07 2.67
C LEU A 65 0.36 20.49 4.11
N PRO A 66 0.77 19.55 4.99
CA PRO A 66 1.13 19.87 6.37
C PRO A 66 2.48 20.57 6.46
N GLU A 67 2.59 21.65 7.22
CA GLU A 67 3.86 22.39 7.40
C GLU A 67 5.02 21.52 7.88
N LYS A 68 4.72 20.47 8.65
CA LYS A 68 5.71 19.51 9.14
C LYS A 68 5.25 18.08 8.98
N LEU A 69 6.21 17.18 8.75
CA LEU A 69 6.01 15.75 8.81
C LEU A 69 7.14 15.15 9.64
N LEU A 70 6.78 14.41 10.70
CA LEU A 70 7.76 13.86 11.67
C LEU A 70 8.76 14.90 12.21
N GLY A 71 8.33 16.16 12.33
CA GLY A 71 9.15 17.27 12.80
C GLY A 71 10.00 17.97 11.72
N ALA A 72 10.13 17.40 10.52
CA ALA A 72 10.82 18.00 9.39
C ALA A 72 9.95 19.06 8.69
N GLU A 73 10.56 20.17 8.26
CA GLU A 73 9.91 21.25 7.50
C GLU A 73 9.76 20.89 6.02
N LYS A 74 8.78 21.49 5.33
CA LYS A 74 8.63 21.40 3.86
C LYS A 74 9.87 21.97 3.15
N ILE A 75 10.34 21.26 2.12
CA ILE A 75 11.47 21.74 1.29
C ILE A 75 10.95 22.40 0.01
N ASP A 76 10.16 21.67 -0.76
CA ASP A 76 9.67 22.09 -2.07
C ASP A 76 8.27 21.54 -2.25
N ALA A 77 7.30 22.44 -2.35
CA ALA A 77 5.89 22.10 -2.47
C ALA A 77 5.37 22.59 -3.83
N ASP A 78 4.81 21.67 -4.60
CA ASP A 78 4.28 21.93 -5.94
C ASP A 78 2.80 21.56 -6.02
N VAL A 79 2.09 22.25 -6.91
CA VAL A 79 0.74 21.83 -7.33
C VAL A 79 0.69 21.76 -8.84
N SER A 80 0.31 20.58 -9.33
CA SER A 80 0.17 20.30 -10.76
C SER A 80 -1.20 19.69 -11.06
N LYS A 81 -1.43 19.39 -12.34
CA LYS A 81 -2.59 18.62 -12.79
C LYS A 81 -2.13 17.35 -13.48
N VAL A 82 -2.63 16.20 -13.05
CA VAL A 82 -2.38 14.91 -13.67
C VAL A 82 -3.70 14.39 -14.21
N ASN A 83 -3.79 14.21 -15.53
CA ASN A 83 -5.04 13.85 -16.23
C ASN A 83 -6.22 14.78 -15.87
N GLY A 84 -5.93 16.05 -15.59
CA GLY A 84 -6.92 17.07 -15.20
C GLY A 84 -7.23 17.15 -13.70
N ALA A 85 -6.90 16.12 -12.92
CA ALA A 85 -7.06 16.12 -11.46
C ALA A 85 -5.93 16.92 -10.78
N GLY A 86 -6.24 17.61 -9.69
CA GLY A 86 -5.24 18.34 -8.91
C GLY A 86 -4.33 17.37 -8.14
N LEU A 87 -3.03 17.64 -8.14
CA LEU A 87 -2.02 16.93 -7.36
C LEU A 87 -1.17 17.96 -6.61
N ALA A 88 -1.12 17.86 -5.29
CA ALA A 88 -0.09 18.51 -4.49
C ALA A 88 1.02 17.52 -4.15
N ALA A 89 2.27 17.95 -4.30
CA ALA A 89 3.45 17.16 -3.97
C ALA A 89 4.36 17.98 -3.04
N VAL A 90 4.96 17.35 -2.03
CA VAL A 90 5.96 18.00 -1.17
C VAL A 90 6.95 17.02 -0.58
N SER A 91 8.20 17.46 -0.48
CA SER A 91 9.30 16.68 0.10
C SER A 91 9.67 17.15 1.51
N TYR A 92 10.01 16.19 2.37
CA TYR A 92 10.53 16.38 3.72
C TYR A 92 11.83 15.59 3.89
N ALA A 93 12.93 16.26 4.24
CA ALA A 93 14.15 15.59 4.67
C ALA A 93 14.02 15.24 6.16
N VAL A 94 13.67 14.00 6.44
CA VAL A 94 13.44 13.53 7.82
C VAL A 94 14.76 13.22 8.54
N ASN A 95 15.85 13.00 7.80
CA ASN A 95 17.22 13.04 8.29
C ASN A 95 18.20 13.29 7.11
N ASP A 96 19.51 13.25 7.37
CA ASP A 96 20.58 13.54 6.40
C ASP A 96 20.56 12.65 5.13
N THR A 97 19.94 11.47 5.21
CA THR A 97 19.97 10.46 4.15
C THR A 97 18.59 10.07 3.62
N ALA A 98 17.53 10.49 4.31
CA ALA A 98 16.19 9.99 4.08
C ALA A 98 15.20 11.11 3.78
N THR A 99 14.45 10.92 2.70
CA THR A 99 13.45 11.86 2.22
C THR A 99 12.09 11.16 2.13
N ILE A 100 11.04 11.86 2.55
CA ILE A 100 9.66 11.45 2.33
C ILE A 100 9.03 12.42 1.35
N VAL A 101 8.46 11.89 0.27
CA VAL A 101 7.63 12.64 -0.69
C VAL A 101 6.16 12.33 -0.42
N LEU A 102 5.41 13.36 -0.06
CA LEU A 102 3.96 13.31 0.13
C LEU A 102 3.26 13.79 -1.14
N ASN A 103 2.43 12.94 -1.71
CA ASN A 103 1.53 13.26 -2.81
C ASN A 103 0.08 13.20 -2.31
N ILE A 104 -0.70 14.21 -2.66
CA ILE A 104 -2.13 14.29 -2.37
C ILE A 104 -2.87 14.61 -3.68
N TYR A 105 -3.62 13.63 -4.19
CA TYR A 105 -4.59 13.88 -5.25
C TYR A 105 -5.87 14.44 -4.63
N ASP A 106 -6.39 15.52 -5.21
CA ASP A 106 -7.78 15.91 -4.98
C ASP A 106 -8.69 15.04 -5.85
N CYS A 107 -9.39 14.10 -5.22
CA CYS A 107 -10.26 13.18 -5.94
C CYS A 107 -11.65 13.76 -6.21
N ALA A 108 -11.92 15.02 -5.86
CA ALA A 108 -13.17 15.67 -6.24
C ALA A 108 -13.28 15.92 -7.76
N GLY A 109 -14.52 15.90 -8.25
CA GLY A 109 -14.86 16.09 -9.66
C GLY A 109 -14.61 14.85 -10.54
N PRO A 110 -15.01 14.90 -11.82
CA PRO A 110 -14.90 13.76 -12.73
C PRO A 110 -13.47 13.24 -12.93
N GLU A 111 -12.49 14.13 -13.03
CA GLU A 111 -11.09 13.75 -13.25
C GLU A 111 -10.48 13.14 -11.98
N GLY A 112 -10.67 13.78 -10.83
CA GLY A 112 -10.15 13.32 -9.54
C GLY A 112 -10.74 11.98 -9.11
N SER A 113 -12.05 11.82 -9.26
CA SER A 113 -12.75 10.58 -8.90
C SER A 113 -12.35 9.43 -9.83
N GLY A 114 -12.01 9.74 -11.09
CA GLY A 114 -11.40 8.80 -12.02
C GLY A 114 -10.05 8.29 -11.55
N ILE A 115 -9.17 9.17 -11.04
CA ILE A 115 -7.87 8.78 -10.46
C ILE A 115 -8.08 7.86 -9.26
N TYR A 116 -8.94 8.23 -8.31
CA TYR A 116 -9.26 7.40 -7.15
C TYR A 116 -9.73 6.00 -7.58
N ASN A 117 -10.75 5.94 -8.44
CA ASN A 117 -11.31 4.69 -8.89
C ASN A 117 -10.29 3.81 -9.62
N MET A 118 -9.44 4.41 -10.47
CA MET A 118 -8.43 3.66 -11.22
C MET A 118 -7.32 3.13 -10.30
N GLN A 119 -6.66 4.02 -9.56
CA GLN A 119 -5.51 3.65 -8.73
C GLN A 119 -5.92 2.72 -7.60
N TYR A 120 -6.98 3.06 -6.86
CA TYR A 120 -7.39 2.29 -5.69
C TYR A 120 -7.96 0.92 -6.07
N LYS A 121 -8.75 0.80 -7.15
CA LYS A 121 -9.20 -0.53 -7.65
C LYS A 121 -8.07 -1.38 -8.19
N SER A 122 -7.04 -0.78 -8.79
CA SER A 122 -5.92 -1.55 -9.36
C SER A 122 -5.13 -2.31 -8.30
N MET A 123 -5.14 -1.83 -7.06
CA MET A 123 -4.44 -2.44 -5.93
C MET A 123 -5.32 -3.46 -5.17
N LEU A 124 -6.65 -3.43 -5.35
CA LEU A 124 -7.54 -4.36 -4.67
C LEU A 124 -7.30 -5.82 -5.09
N GLY A 125 -7.00 -6.66 -4.10
CA GLY A 125 -6.73 -8.09 -4.32
C GLY A 125 -5.43 -8.35 -5.10
N TYR A 126 -4.61 -7.30 -5.30
CA TYR A 126 -3.30 -7.43 -5.88
C TYR A 126 -2.28 -7.55 -4.75
N GLU A 127 -1.83 -8.78 -4.52
CA GLU A 127 -0.79 -9.09 -3.53
C GLU A 127 0.43 -9.67 -4.26
N VAL A 128 1.60 -9.17 -3.90
CA VAL A 128 2.88 -9.66 -4.38
C VAL A 128 3.75 -9.87 -3.16
N ASP A 129 4.45 -10.99 -3.10
CA ASP A 129 5.56 -11.18 -2.14
C ASP A 129 6.58 -12.11 -2.79
N ASN A 130 7.72 -11.55 -3.19
CA ASN A 130 8.83 -12.27 -3.76
C ASN A 130 10.17 -11.70 -3.24
N GLU A 131 11.30 -12.15 -3.77
CA GLU A 131 12.62 -11.71 -3.28
C GLU A 131 12.91 -10.23 -3.54
N ASP A 132 12.29 -9.64 -4.57
CA ASP A 132 12.55 -8.29 -5.06
C ASP A 132 11.54 -7.25 -4.57
N GLU A 133 10.27 -7.62 -4.40
CA GLU A 133 9.22 -6.68 -4.01
C GLU A 133 8.11 -7.34 -3.18
N TYR A 134 7.31 -6.50 -2.55
CA TYR A 134 6.00 -6.92 -2.05
C TYR A 134 4.96 -5.81 -2.19
N ILE A 135 3.70 -6.23 -2.27
CA ILE A 135 2.50 -5.40 -2.18
C ILE A 135 1.53 -6.11 -1.25
N LYS A 136 1.06 -5.40 -0.22
CA LYS A 136 0.03 -5.90 0.69
C LYS A 136 -0.94 -4.81 1.10
N ALA A 137 -2.14 -5.21 1.49
CA ALA A 137 -3.07 -4.32 2.15
C ALA A 137 -2.63 -4.03 3.58
N VAL A 138 -2.92 -2.81 4.03
CA VAL A 138 -2.63 -2.32 5.38
C VAL A 138 -3.77 -1.42 5.86
N THR A 139 -3.82 -1.17 7.17
CA THR A 139 -4.70 -0.16 7.75
C THR A 139 -3.88 1.04 8.22
N ILE A 140 -4.25 2.24 7.76
CA ILE A 140 -3.63 3.53 8.11
C ILE A 140 -4.72 4.43 8.67
N ASN A 141 -4.60 4.91 9.91
CA ASN A 141 -5.62 5.76 10.55
C ASN A 141 -7.06 5.21 10.46
N GLY A 142 -7.23 3.88 10.51
CA GLY A 142 -8.53 3.21 10.38
C GLY A 142 -9.08 3.16 8.95
N GLN A 143 -8.36 3.69 7.97
CA GLN A 143 -8.65 3.58 6.55
C GLN A 143 -7.84 2.44 5.95
N LYS A 144 -8.41 1.75 4.97
CA LYS A 144 -7.66 0.77 4.18
C LYS A 144 -6.65 1.49 3.29
N GLY A 145 -5.54 0.83 3.03
CA GLY A 145 -4.50 1.30 2.15
C GLY A 145 -3.63 0.14 1.68
N PHE A 146 -2.58 0.50 0.95
CA PHE A 146 -1.65 -0.44 0.35
C PHE A 146 -0.23 -0.01 0.66
N GLU A 147 0.59 -0.98 1.00
CA GLU A 147 2.01 -0.85 1.20
C GLU A 147 2.72 -1.62 0.08
N GLN A 148 3.53 -0.91 -0.70
CA GLN A 148 4.37 -1.47 -1.74
C GLN A 148 5.82 -1.16 -1.41
N CYS A 149 6.71 -2.16 -1.47
CA CYS A 149 8.14 -1.93 -1.33
C CYS A 149 8.93 -2.71 -2.37
N ASP A 150 9.87 -2.01 -3.00
CA ASP A 150 10.96 -2.57 -3.79
C ASP A 150 12.16 -2.79 -2.85
N LYS A 151 12.47 -4.05 -2.57
CA LYS A 151 13.55 -4.50 -1.69
C LYS A 151 14.92 -4.24 -2.33
N THR A 152 14.99 -4.15 -3.66
CA THR A 152 16.24 -3.91 -4.41
C THR A 152 16.60 -2.43 -4.45
N ALA A 153 15.60 -1.56 -4.61
CA ALA A 153 15.77 -0.10 -4.64
C ALA A 153 15.74 0.54 -3.25
N ASN A 154 15.39 -0.21 -2.20
CA ASN A 154 15.15 0.30 -0.85
C ASN A 154 14.12 1.45 -0.84
N GLU A 155 13.06 1.25 -1.61
CA GLU A 155 11.99 2.23 -1.82
C GLU A 155 10.66 1.63 -1.41
N CYS A 156 9.89 2.39 -0.64
CA CYS A 156 8.57 2.00 -0.22
C CYS A 156 7.57 3.11 -0.50
N ILE A 157 6.32 2.71 -0.76
CA ILE A 157 5.20 3.58 -1.01
C ILE A 157 4.02 3.10 -0.17
N ILE A 158 3.40 4.01 0.60
CA ILE A 158 2.14 3.76 1.28
C ILE A 158 1.07 4.64 0.64
N THR A 159 -0.02 4.03 0.17
CA THR A 159 -1.14 4.73 -0.48
C THR A 159 -2.45 4.42 0.25
N TRP A 160 -3.24 5.45 0.57
CA TRP A 160 -4.55 5.28 1.20
C TRP A 160 -5.50 6.42 0.84
N PHE A 161 -6.79 6.17 0.99
CA PHE A 161 -7.83 7.17 0.80
C PHE A 161 -8.21 7.79 2.16
N SER A 162 -8.29 9.12 2.23
CA SER A 162 -8.55 9.85 3.47
C SER A 162 -9.53 11.00 3.28
N GLY A 163 -10.22 11.37 4.36
CA GLY A 163 -11.14 12.50 4.39
C GLY A 163 -12.32 12.42 3.40
N ASN A 164 -12.61 11.22 2.88
CA ASN A 164 -13.56 11.00 1.77
C ASN A 164 -13.29 11.89 0.54
N ARG A 165 -12.03 12.27 0.32
CA ARG A 165 -11.66 13.22 -0.73
C ARG A 165 -10.28 13.00 -1.32
N TYR A 166 -9.31 12.58 -0.51
CA TYR A 166 -7.91 12.61 -0.88
C TYR A 166 -7.37 11.21 -1.07
N LEU A 167 -6.75 10.96 -2.22
CA LEU A 167 -5.87 9.80 -2.37
C LEU A 167 -4.45 10.25 -2.06
N ILE A 168 -3.92 9.73 -0.95
CA ILE A 168 -2.63 10.12 -0.39
C ILE A 168 -1.61 9.03 -0.69
N SER A 169 -0.41 9.43 -1.08
CA SER A 169 0.73 8.54 -1.23
C SER A 169 1.97 9.12 -0.56
N LEU A 170 2.65 8.30 0.25
CA LEU A 170 3.94 8.60 0.84
C LEU A 170 4.99 7.70 0.21
N ARG A 171 5.95 8.28 -0.52
CA ARG A 171 7.12 7.58 -1.04
C ARG A 171 8.32 7.88 -0.15
N GLY A 172 9.02 6.84 0.25
CA GLY A 172 10.21 6.92 1.07
C GLY A 172 11.46 6.56 0.30
N GLU A 173 12.44 7.45 0.31
CA GLU A 173 13.79 7.19 -0.19
C GLU A 173 14.70 7.00 1.04
N ASN A 174 15.27 5.80 1.22
CA ASN A 174 16.12 5.43 2.36
C ASN A 174 15.46 5.55 3.75
N THR A 175 14.13 5.52 3.84
CA THR A 175 13.40 5.63 5.12
C THR A 175 13.04 4.27 5.72
N GLY A 176 12.82 3.26 4.87
CA GLY A 176 12.18 2.02 5.24
C GLY A 176 10.69 2.17 5.53
N VAL A 177 9.96 1.05 5.52
CA VAL A 177 8.50 1.07 5.56
C VAL A 177 7.91 1.51 6.91
N GLU A 178 8.59 1.22 8.02
CA GLU A 178 8.10 1.56 9.35
C GLU A 178 8.06 3.08 9.59
N MET A 179 9.06 3.81 9.08
CA MET A 179 9.06 5.27 9.12
C MET A 179 7.94 5.86 8.26
N LEU A 180 7.65 5.25 7.11
CA LEU A 180 6.51 5.67 6.28
C LEU A 180 5.17 5.43 6.99
N LYS A 181 5.01 4.32 7.72
CA LYS A 181 3.81 4.07 8.54
C LYS A 181 3.68 5.11 9.65
N GLU A 182 4.77 5.45 10.32
CA GLU A 182 4.75 6.50 11.34
C GLU A 182 4.32 7.85 10.73
N ALA A 183 4.91 8.22 9.59
CA ALA A 183 4.53 9.42 8.84
C ALA A 183 3.05 9.38 8.45
N ALA A 184 2.57 8.28 7.88
CA ALA A 184 1.19 8.09 7.47
C ALA A 184 0.20 8.26 8.64
N ASN A 185 0.50 7.64 9.79
CA ASN A 185 -0.33 7.74 10.99
C ASN A 185 -0.26 9.13 11.66
N SER A 186 0.78 9.92 11.40
CA SER A 186 0.89 11.30 11.89
C SER A 186 0.04 12.30 11.11
N LEU A 187 -0.34 11.96 9.86
CA LEU A 187 -1.15 12.81 9.00
C LEU A 187 -2.61 12.83 9.46
N LYS A 188 -3.17 14.03 9.56
CA LYS A 188 -4.58 14.27 9.90
C LYS A 188 -5.25 14.96 8.72
N LEU A 189 -5.59 14.17 7.70
CA LEU A 189 -6.14 14.62 6.42
C LEU A 189 -7.46 13.90 6.12
#